data_AF-A0AAE9PIK2-F1
#
_entry.id   AF-A0AAE9PIK2-F1
#
_cell.length_a   1.000
_cell.length_b   1.000
_cell.length_c   1.000
_cell.angle_alpha   90.00
_cell.angle_beta   90.00
_cell.angle_gamma   90.00
#
_symmetry.space_group_name_H-M   'P 1'
#
loop_
_entity.id
_entity.type
_entity.pdbx_description
1 polymer ?
#
loop_
_entity_poly.entity_id
_entity_poly.type
_entity_poly.pdbx_seq_one_letter_code
_entity_poly.pdbx_strand_id
1 'polypeptide(L)'
;MSREVYKYKRPGTKKHFHLKEADVFMLTVLYYKRALTTRQITMLYSAFEGRECSEASIFTKLDRYSQYGAMLTKKIDKRDDSITKRALFSLKEKTIEFLIEIGRIPQKSSKRRYSRATSFHTVCSREVIIRTLLATTKKTQTNEVLYKMDIRSFYQKQNMKIEDGQLPLIPDEHISYQGKNIYIEMDMCKETNTTLVEKVGKYIEFAQKTNENITVVFVMYDKSMFLAEDTEPPYVRMKNLLFSIRKYHEILINLPNLHVHVCSLKNAGDVISDIILGKDDNQNFEQDILLSLSRRTVGDADWRYVFVEKVQTFKEAIDGGLRRTYRRDKDVIQDFFFIFGNENDYRMIARLDDVVFSRKEGDEGVPLVVIYPKREKPRDILLMNTYDNVLLLSLQNESVTIDADEQIMVRTANNIHPKRRRLVELY
;
A
#
# COMPACT_ATOMS: atom_id res chain seq x y z
N MET A 1 -4.06 -21.06 19.59
CA MET A 1 -3.84 -22.13 18.60
C MET A 1 -2.87 -23.15 19.16
N SER A 2 -3.15 -24.45 19.02
CA SER A 2 -2.24 -25.53 19.42
C SER A 2 -0.87 -25.33 18.77
N ARG A 3 0.21 -25.50 19.54
CA ARG A 3 1.58 -25.44 19.03
C ARG A 3 1.86 -26.72 18.25
N GLU A 4 1.35 -26.81 17.03
CA GLU A 4 1.74 -27.88 16.14
C GLU A 4 3.25 -27.81 15.89
N VAL A 5 3.90 -28.94 16.17
CA VAL A 5 5.34 -29.12 15.95
C VAL A 5 5.51 -30.21 14.93
N TYR A 6 6.14 -29.86 13.82
CA TYR A 6 6.38 -30.75 12.71
C TYR A 6 7.78 -31.36 12.80
N LYS A 7 7.90 -32.65 12.47
CA LYS A 7 9.16 -33.38 12.54
C LYS A 7 9.77 -33.54 11.15
N TYR A 8 10.73 -32.69 10.81
CA TYR A 8 11.52 -32.83 9.58
C TYR A 8 12.68 -33.82 9.79
N LYS A 9 12.71 -34.90 9.02
CA LYS A 9 13.81 -35.88 9.02
C LYS A 9 14.92 -35.41 8.08
N ARG A 10 16.15 -35.28 8.59
CA ARG A 10 17.29 -34.91 7.75
C ARG A 10 17.64 -36.07 6.81
N PRO A 11 17.74 -35.84 5.49
CA PRO A 11 18.12 -36.87 4.53
C PRO A 11 19.44 -37.57 4.88
N GLY A 12 19.47 -38.90 4.78
CA GLY A 12 20.67 -39.70 5.03
C GLY A 12 21.12 -39.78 6.49
N THR A 13 20.30 -39.32 7.46
CA THR A 13 20.65 -39.39 8.90
C THR A 13 19.45 -39.74 9.77
N LYS A 14 19.68 -40.20 11.01
CA LYS A 14 18.63 -40.37 12.03
C LYS A 14 18.24 -39.06 12.74
N LYS A 15 18.87 -37.92 12.39
CA LYS A 15 18.62 -36.62 13.02
C LYS A 15 17.31 -36.01 12.50
N HIS A 16 16.60 -35.35 13.40
CA HIS A 16 15.35 -34.66 13.10
C HIS A 16 15.38 -33.22 13.63
N PHE A 17 14.64 -32.35 12.96
CA PHE A 17 14.43 -30.97 13.36
C PHE A 17 12.96 -30.77 13.68
N HIS A 18 12.70 -30.16 14.83
CA HIS A 18 11.35 -29.75 15.22
C HIS A 18 11.08 -28.37 14.65
N LEU A 19 10.10 -28.29 13.76
CA LEU A 19 9.67 -27.07 13.10
C LEU A 19 8.35 -26.61 13.73
N LYS A 20 8.32 -25.37 14.18
CA LYS A 20 7.08 -24.72 14.62
C LYS A 20 6.27 -24.30 13.40
N GLU A 21 5.00 -23.98 13.63
CA GLU A 21 4.12 -23.45 12.59
C GLU A 21 4.72 -22.21 11.86
N ALA A 22 5.36 -21.30 12.59
CA ALA A 22 6.05 -20.15 12.00
C ALA A 22 7.16 -20.56 11.02
N ASP A 23 7.84 -21.68 11.28
CA ASP A 23 8.88 -22.22 10.40
C ASP A 23 8.24 -22.77 9.12
N VAL A 24 7.16 -23.53 9.27
CA VAL A 24 6.41 -24.10 8.15
C VAL A 24 5.81 -23.01 7.27
N PHE A 25 5.23 -21.97 7.87
CA PHE A 25 4.73 -20.80 7.16
C PHE A 25 5.87 -20.12 6.38
N MET A 26 6.98 -19.80 7.03
CA MET A 26 8.15 -19.19 6.39
C MET A 26 8.67 -20.02 5.22
N LEU A 27 8.81 -21.34 5.40
CA LEU A 27 9.25 -22.25 4.33
C LEU A 27 8.24 -22.30 3.17
N THR A 28 6.94 -22.23 3.46
CA THR A 28 5.89 -22.19 2.43
C THR A 28 5.96 -20.90 1.61
N VAL A 29 6.12 -19.74 2.27
CA VAL A 29 6.34 -18.47 1.56
C VAL A 29 7.63 -18.53 0.73
N LEU A 30 8.70 -19.13 1.27
CA LEU A 30 9.96 -19.29 0.56
C LEU A 30 9.84 -20.21 -0.67
N TYR A 31 8.94 -21.20 -0.64
CA TYR A 31 8.61 -22.00 -1.82
C TYR A 31 7.97 -21.16 -2.92
N TYR A 32 6.97 -20.34 -2.58
CA TYR A 32 6.27 -19.48 -3.56
C TYR A 32 7.19 -18.39 -4.09
N LYS A 33 7.94 -17.73 -3.21
CA LYS A 33 8.84 -16.63 -3.56
C LYS A 33 10.22 -17.10 -3.97
N ARG A 34 10.53 -18.39 -3.96
CA ARG A 34 11.80 -19.03 -4.37
C ARG A 34 13.03 -18.67 -3.54
N ALA A 35 13.27 -17.40 -3.28
CA ALA A 35 14.40 -16.92 -2.49
C ALA A 35 14.08 -15.61 -1.77
N LEU A 36 14.51 -15.48 -0.52
CA LEU A 36 14.33 -14.29 0.30
C LEU A 36 15.60 -13.98 1.09
N THR A 37 15.82 -12.70 1.38
CA THR A 37 16.94 -12.25 2.21
C THR A 37 16.68 -12.54 3.68
N THR A 38 17.72 -12.55 4.52
CA THR A 38 17.58 -12.64 5.98
C THR A 38 16.58 -11.62 6.53
N ARG A 39 16.62 -10.37 6.06
CA ARG A 39 15.71 -9.30 6.49
C ARG A 39 14.26 -9.61 6.16
N GLN A 40 13.99 -10.03 4.92
CA GLN A 40 12.66 -10.44 4.48
C GLN A 40 12.12 -11.62 5.30
N ILE A 41 12.96 -12.62 5.55
CA ILE A 41 12.56 -13.75 6.39
C ILE A 41 12.31 -13.31 7.84
N THR A 42 13.10 -12.39 8.37
CA THR A 42 12.89 -11.82 9.71
C THR A 42 11.54 -11.10 9.79
N MET A 43 11.19 -10.30 8.79
CA MET A 43 9.87 -9.66 8.71
C MET A 43 8.73 -10.67 8.63
N LEU A 44 8.90 -11.80 7.92
CA LEU A 44 7.90 -12.88 7.90
C LEU A 44 7.70 -13.51 9.28
N TYR A 45 8.77 -13.79 10.01
CA TYR A 45 8.66 -14.26 11.38
C TYR A 45 7.96 -13.22 12.26
N SER A 46 8.33 -11.94 12.14
CA SER A 46 7.67 -10.88 12.89
C SER A 46 6.18 -10.76 12.56
N ALA A 47 5.82 -10.92 11.28
CA ALA A 47 4.43 -10.88 10.83
C ALA A 47 3.64 -12.04 11.43
N PHE A 48 4.20 -13.25 11.39
CA PHE A 48 3.55 -14.46 11.88
C PHE A 48 3.43 -14.51 13.41
N GLU A 49 4.48 -14.10 14.12
CA GLU A 49 4.54 -14.15 15.59
C GLU A 49 3.85 -12.96 16.26
N GLY A 50 3.44 -11.94 15.48
CA GLY A 50 2.79 -10.73 16.00
C GLY A 50 3.70 -9.83 16.84
N ARG A 51 5.02 -10.03 16.78
CA ARG A 51 6.02 -9.27 17.53
C ARG A 51 7.30 -9.09 16.73
N GLU A 52 8.08 -8.08 17.07
CA GLU A 52 9.35 -7.85 16.39
C GLU A 52 10.39 -8.94 16.70
N CYS A 53 10.98 -9.50 15.65
CA CYS A 53 12.03 -10.51 15.73
C CYS A 53 13.41 -9.90 15.41
N SER A 54 14.44 -10.33 16.15
CA SER A 54 15.83 -9.93 15.90
C SER A 54 16.41 -10.59 14.65
N GLU A 55 16.92 -9.80 13.71
CA GLU A 55 17.56 -10.31 12.48
C GLU A 55 18.76 -11.22 12.79
N ALA A 56 19.55 -10.92 13.84
CA ALA A 56 20.67 -11.76 14.25
C ALA A 56 20.21 -13.15 14.72
N SER A 57 19.16 -13.21 15.54
CA SER A 57 18.58 -14.47 16.02
C SER A 57 18.02 -15.31 14.87
N ILE A 58 17.30 -14.67 13.95
CA ILE A 58 16.76 -15.32 12.75
C ILE A 58 17.90 -15.81 11.85
N PHE A 59 18.96 -15.03 11.66
CA PHE A 59 20.12 -15.46 10.89
C PHE A 59 20.77 -16.72 11.45
N THR A 60 21.04 -16.78 12.76
CA THR A 60 21.60 -17.97 13.41
C THR A 60 20.71 -19.21 13.19
N LYS A 61 19.38 -19.03 13.25
CA LYS A 61 18.41 -20.10 12.98
C LYS A 61 18.46 -20.57 11.53
N LEU A 62 18.47 -19.65 10.57
CA LEU A 62 18.53 -19.97 9.14
C LEU A 62 19.87 -20.61 8.75
N ASP A 63 20.97 -20.16 9.34
CA ASP A 63 22.29 -20.75 9.15
C ASP A 63 22.32 -22.19 9.66
N ARG A 64 21.69 -22.47 10.81
CA ARG A 64 21.52 -23.84 11.31
C ARG A 64 20.71 -24.72 10.36
N TYR A 65 19.62 -24.20 9.79
CA TYR A 65 18.82 -24.92 8.77
C TYR A 65 19.56 -25.15 7.46
N SER A 66 20.46 -24.24 7.08
CA SER A 66 21.30 -24.37 5.89
C SER A 66 22.41 -25.42 6.08
N GLN A 67 23.19 -25.29 7.15
CA GLN A 67 24.38 -26.13 7.41
C GLN A 67 24.02 -27.51 7.93
N TYR A 68 23.19 -27.59 8.99
CA TYR A 68 22.92 -28.84 9.69
C TYR A 68 21.58 -29.45 9.30
N GLY A 69 20.57 -28.60 9.02
CA GLY A 69 19.23 -29.04 8.62
C GLY A 69 19.18 -29.63 7.21
N ALA A 70 20.14 -29.26 6.34
CA ALA A 70 20.06 -29.49 4.91
C ALA A 70 18.70 -29.07 4.32
N MET A 71 18.06 -28.06 4.90
CA MET A 71 16.75 -27.57 4.47
C MET A 71 16.87 -26.41 3.49
N LEU A 72 17.87 -25.55 3.71
CA LEU A 72 18.07 -24.32 2.96
C LEU A 72 19.38 -24.34 2.19
N THR A 73 19.39 -23.61 1.08
CA THR A 73 20.60 -23.14 0.40
C THR A 73 20.84 -21.71 0.81
N LYS A 74 22.06 -21.39 1.22
CA LYS A 74 22.50 -20.03 1.57
C LYS A 74 23.44 -19.52 0.49
N LYS A 75 23.18 -18.31 -0.03
CA LYS A 75 24.07 -17.58 -0.92
C LYS A 75 24.36 -16.21 -0.30
N ILE A 76 25.63 -15.84 -0.16
CA ILE A 76 26.04 -14.51 0.28
C ILE A 76 26.65 -13.82 -0.92
N ASP A 77 26.24 -12.58 -1.19
CA ASP A 77 26.91 -11.75 -2.18
C ASP A 77 28.05 -10.98 -1.51
N LYS A 78 29.19 -10.92 -2.18
CA LYS A 78 30.42 -10.33 -1.65
C LYS A 78 30.67 -8.91 -2.16
N ARG A 79 29.81 -8.36 -3.01
CA ARG A 79 29.96 -7.01 -3.58
C ARG A 79 29.73 -5.93 -2.51
N ASP A 80 30.58 -4.90 -2.49
CA ASP A 80 30.56 -3.88 -1.45
C ASP A 80 29.33 -2.98 -1.46
N ASP A 81 28.83 -2.67 -2.66
CA ASP A 81 27.62 -1.86 -2.89
C ASP A 81 26.34 -2.72 -2.95
N SER A 82 26.42 -3.95 -2.46
CA SER A 82 25.35 -4.92 -2.63
C SER A 82 24.40 -4.96 -1.45
N ILE A 83 23.15 -4.73 -1.80
CA ILE A 83 21.88 -5.06 -1.14
C ILE A 83 21.89 -6.48 -0.54
N THR A 84 22.74 -7.33 -1.11
CA THR A 84 22.95 -8.75 -0.83
C THR A 84 24.22 -9.06 -0.02
N LYS A 85 24.85 -8.08 0.66
CA LYS A 85 25.71 -8.37 1.83
C LYS A 85 24.99 -9.23 2.88
N ARG A 86 23.66 -9.31 2.79
CA ARG A 86 22.78 -10.19 3.55
C ARG A 86 22.56 -11.51 2.80
N ALA A 87 22.64 -12.61 3.54
CA ALA A 87 22.42 -13.94 3.00
C ALA A 87 21.03 -14.09 2.35
N LEU A 88 21.01 -14.62 1.14
CA LEU A 88 19.83 -15.05 0.41
C LEU A 88 19.63 -16.54 0.68
N PHE A 89 18.41 -16.91 1.08
CA PHE A 89 18.05 -18.30 1.36
C PHE A 89 17.04 -18.81 0.33
N SER A 90 17.13 -20.08 -0.03
CA SER A 90 16.15 -20.79 -0.87
C SER A 90 15.99 -22.24 -0.40
N LEU A 91 14.87 -22.87 -0.75
CA LEU A 91 14.60 -24.25 -0.34
C LEU A 91 15.49 -25.27 -1.08
N LYS A 92 15.88 -26.32 -0.36
CA LYS A 92 16.36 -27.57 -0.96
C LYS A 92 15.18 -28.48 -1.29
N GLU A 93 15.36 -29.37 -2.26
CA GLU A 93 14.32 -30.27 -2.77
C GLU A 93 13.64 -31.10 -1.68
N LYS A 94 14.42 -31.66 -0.74
CA LYS A 94 13.87 -32.45 0.37
C LYS A 94 12.96 -31.68 1.31
N THR A 95 13.17 -30.37 1.44
CA THR A 95 12.25 -29.49 2.18
C THR A 95 10.94 -29.28 1.42
N ILE A 96 11.01 -29.21 0.08
CA ILE A 96 9.82 -29.12 -0.78
C ILE A 96 9.00 -30.41 -0.66
N GLU A 97 9.64 -31.57 -0.70
CA GLU A 97 8.97 -32.86 -0.48
C GLU A 97 8.26 -32.91 0.88
N PHE A 98 8.96 -32.50 1.94
CA PHE A 98 8.36 -32.40 3.26
C PHE A 98 7.12 -31.48 3.28
N LEU A 99 7.17 -30.29 2.65
CA LEU A 99 6.02 -29.39 2.58
C LEU A 99 4.84 -29.99 1.80
N ILE A 100 5.11 -30.82 0.77
CA ILE A 100 4.08 -31.57 0.05
C ILE A 100 3.46 -32.63 0.97
N GLU A 101 4.29 -33.39 1.68
CA GLU A 101 3.86 -34.47 2.59
C GLU A 101 2.93 -33.96 3.69
N ILE A 102 3.21 -32.78 4.25
CA ILE A 102 2.38 -32.15 5.29
C ILE A 102 1.22 -31.32 4.72
N GLY A 103 0.96 -31.40 3.41
CA GLY A 103 -0.17 -30.74 2.75
C GLY A 103 -0.09 -29.22 2.64
N ARG A 104 1.09 -28.61 2.87
CA ARG A 104 1.27 -27.16 2.82
C ARG A 104 1.48 -26.61 1.42
N ILE A 105 1.89 -27.46 0.48
CA ILE A 105 1.94 -27.13 -0.95
C ILE A 105 1.31 -28.26 -1.78
N PRO A 106 0.72 -27.98 -2.96
CA PRO A 106 -0.01 -28.99 -3.74
C PRO A 106 0.88 -30.18 -4.16
N GLN A 107 0.32 -31.39 -4.24
CA GLN A 107 1.08 -32.61 -4.60
C GLN A 107 1.77 -32.55 -5.98
N LYS A 108 1.18 -31.84 -6.95
CA LYS A 108 1.76 -31.66 -8.30
C LYS A 108 2.80 -30.53 -8.38
N SER A 109 3.25 -30.02 -7.24
CA SER A 109 4.22 -28.92 -7.14
C SER A 109 5.59 -29.30 -7.72
N SER A 110 6.21 -28.35 -8.43
CA SER A 110 7.55 -28.54 -8.98
C SER A 110 8.61 -28.63 -7.88
N LYS A 111 9.38 -29.72 -7.91
CA LYS A 111 10.54 -29.96 -7.04
C LYS A 111 11.83 -29.32 -7.57
N ARG A 112 11.82 -28.79 -8.80
CA ARG A 112 13.04 -28.29 -9.46
C ARG A 112 13.65 -27.13 -8.67
N ARG A 113 14.95 -27.25 -8.43
CA ARG A 113 15.79 -26.17 -7.92
C ARG A 113 15.95 -25.12 -9.03
N TYR A 114 15.29 -23.97 -8.90
CA TYR A 114 15.42 -22.92 -9.91
C TYR A 114 16.70 -22.11 -9.70
N SER A 115 17.62 -22.28 -10.65
CA SER A 115 18.88 -21.54 -10.78
C SER A 115 18.71 -20.36 -11.74
N ARG A 116 17.97 -19.33 -11.33
CA ARG A 116 18.10 -18.01 -11.97
C ARG A 116 18.76 -17.05 -10.99
N ALA A 117 19.73 -16.28 -11.47
CA ALA A 117 20.22 -15.11 -10.78
C ALA A 117 19.00 -14.30 -10.34
N THR A 118 18.80 -14.15 -9.02
CA THR A 118 17.71 -13.32 -8.51
C THR A 118 18.12 -11.88 -8.79
N SER A 119 17.40 -11.20 -9.69
CA SER A 119 17.67 -9.81 -10.00
C SER A 119 17.30 -8.94 -8.80
N PHE A 120 17.91 -7.76 -8.71
CA PHE A 120 17.56 -6.82 -7.66
C PHE A 120 16.07 -6.42 -7.71
N HIS A 121 15.55 -6.19 -8.91
CA HIS A 121 14.12 -5.90 -9.14
C HIS A 121 13.22 -6.97 -8.49
N THR A 122 13.53 -8.25 -8.68
CA THR A 122 12.78 -9.36 -8.06
C THR A 122 12.89 -9.38 -6.52
N VAL A 123 14.01 -8.95 -5.94
CA VAL A 123 14.13 -8.85 -4.48
C VAL A 123 13.28 -7.70 -3.96
N CYS A 124 13.23 -6.56 -4.67
CA CYS A 124 12.37 -5.42 -4.34
C CYS A 124 10.89 -5.76 -4.47
N SER A 125 10.47 -6.42 -5.55
CA SER A 125 9.06 -6.76 -5.73
C SER A 125 8.57 -7.67 -4.59
N ARG A 126 9.37 -8.65 -4.18
CA ARG A 126 9.07 -9.51 -3.02
C ARG A 126 8.97 -8.74 -1.71
N GLU A 127 9.80 -7.71 -1.51
CA GLU A 127 9.75 -6.85 -0.32
C GLU A 127 8.35 -6.26 -0.11
N VAL A 128 7.67 -5.88 -1.19
CA VAL A 128 6.29 -5.37 -1.15
C VAL A 128 5.35 -6.39 -0.50
N ILE A 129 5.41 -7.66 -0.94
CA ILE A 129 4.60 -8.74 -0.35
C ILE A 129 4.91 -8.90 1.12
N ILE A 130 6.19 -8.98 1.50
CA ILE A 130 6.56 -9.23 2.90
C ILE A 130 6.12 -8.07 3.81
N ARG A 131 6.29 -6.83 3.36
CA ARG A 131 5.82 -5.64 4.08
C ARG A 131 4.29 -5.64 4.21
N THR A 132 3.58 -6.07 3.17
CA THR A 132 2.11 -6.20 3.20
C THR A 132 1.65 -7.18 4.27
N LEU A 133 2.28 -8.35 4.35
CA LEU A 133 1.96 -9.37 5.36
C LEU A 133 2.21 -8.81 6.77
N LEU A 134 3.36 -8.17 7.00
CA LEU A 134 3.69 -7.57 8.29
C LEU A 134 2.73 -6.42 8.67
N ALA A 135 2.43 -5.52 7.74
CA ALA A 135 1.51 -4.42 7.99
C ALA A 135 0.10 -4.94 8.32
N THR A 136 -0.36 -5.98 7.61
CA THR A 136 -1.69 -6.54 7.84
C THR A 136 -1.81 -7.20 9.20
N THR A 137 -0.81 -7.97 9.64
CA THR A 137 -0.87 -8.58 10.98
C THR A 137 -0.73 -7.55 12.09
N LYS A 138 0.07 -6.48 11.89
CA LYS A 138 0.12 -5.37 12.85
C LYS A 138 -1.24 -4.70 13.01
N LYS A 139 -1.93 -4.41 11.91
CA LYS A 139 -3.24 -3.72 11.92
C LYS A 139 -4.39 -4.58 12.44
N THR A 140 -4.30 -5.90 12.27
CA THR A 140 -5.35 -6.86 12.71
C THR A 140 -5.03 -7.51 14.05
N GLN A 141 -3.80 -7.38 14.53
CA GLN A 141 -3.27 -8.03 15.73
C GLN A 141 -3.41 -9.56 15.73
N THR A 142 -3.56 -10.17 14.54
CA THR A 142 -3.67 -11.61 14.34
C THR A 142 -2.93 -12.06 13.07
N ASN A 143 -2.49 -13.31 13.05
CA ASN A 143 -1.86 -13.93 11.88
C ASN A 143 -2.84 -14.74 11.02
N GLU A 144 -4.10 -14.86 11.43
CA GLU A 144 -5.12 -15.66 10.72
C GLU A 144 -5.34 -15.19 9.27
N VAL A 145 -5.24 -13.88 9.04
CA VAL A 145 -5.38 -13.29 7.70
C VAL A 145 -4.28 -13.79 6.77
N LEU A 146 -3.07 -14.05 7.28
CA LEU A 146 -1.94 -14.51 6.45
C LEU A 146 -2.21 -15.85 5.77
N TYR A 147 -2.97 -16.74 6.40
CA TYR A 147 -3.33 -18.03 5.84
C TYR A 147 -4.38 -17.95 4.73
N LYS A 148 -5.17 -16.88 4.74
CA LYS A 148 -6.23 -16.63 3.76
C LYS A 148 -5.73 -15.86 2.54
N MET A 149 -4.58 -15.21 2.65
CA MET A 149 -3.95 -14.49 1.53
C MET A 149 -3.24 -15.46 0.59
N ASP A 150 -3.68 -15.49 -0.67
CA ASP A 150 -2.93 -16.18 -1.70
C ASP A 150 -1.86 -15.26 -2.27
N ILE A 151 -0.60 -15.56 -1.94
CA ILE A 151 0.59 -14.83 -2.40
C ILE A 151 1.41 -15.61 -3.42
N ARG A 152 0.87 -16.71 -3.98
CA ARG A 152 1.54 -17.45 -5.05
C ARG A 152 1.85 -16.51 -6.23
N SER A 153 2.99 -16.70 -6.89
CA SER A 153 3.31 -15.95 -8.11
C SER A 153 2.20 -16.16 -9.14
N PHE A 154 1.93 -15.16 -9.98
CA PHE A 154 0.82 -15.18 -10.95
C PHE A 154 0.76 -16.49 -11.76
N TYR A 155 1.90 -16.96 -12.27
CA TYR A 155 2.00 -18.25 -12.98
C TYR A 155 1.66 -19.51 -12.17
N GLN A 156 1.92 -19.50 -10.86
CA GLN A 156 1.55 -20.62 -9.98
C GLN A 156 0.04 -20.63 -9.67
N LYS A 157 -0.64 -19.50 -9.81
CA LYS A 157 -2.08 -19.37 -9.58
C LYS A 157 -2.89 -19.81 -10.78
N GLN A 158 -2.46 -19.47 -12.00
CA GLN A 158 -3.27 -19.70 -13.21
C GLN A 158 -3.04 -21.04 -13.93
N ASN A 159 -1.95 -21.79 -13.70
CA ASN A 159 -1.76 -23.13 -14.29
C ASN A 159 -1.97 -23.25 -15.83
N MET A 160 -1.95 -22.15 -16.61
CA MET A 160 -2.53 -22.14 -17.96
C MET A 160 -1.55 -21.69 -19.06
N LYS A 161 -1.73 -22.30 -20.24
CA LYS A 161 -1.35 -21.75 -21.55
C LYS A 161 -2.15 -20.45 -21.75
N ILE A 162 -1.53 -19.46 -22.37
CA ILE A 162 -2.13 -18.13 -22.60
C ILE A 162 -3.38 -18.30 -23.46
N GLU A 163 -4.56 -18.07 -22.90
CA GLU A 163 -5.86 -18.08 -23.59
C GLU A 163 -6.42 -16.65 -23.69
N ASP A 164 -7.36 -16.45 -24.61
CA ASP A 164 -8.06 -15.18 -24.81
C ASP A 164 -8.85 -14.78 -23.55
N GLY A 165 -8.53 -13.60 -22.99
CA GLY A 165 -9.14 -13.07 -21.76
C GLY A 165 -8.18 -12.95 -20.57
N GLN A 166 -6.94 -13.43 -20.68
CA GLN A 166 -5.92 -13.26 -19.64
C GLN A 166 -5.27 -11.86 -19.70
N LEU A 167 -4.75 -11.40 -18.54
CA LEU A 167 -4.00 -10.16 -18.41
C LEU A 167 -2.85 -10.12 -19.44
N PRO A 168 -2.76 -9.11 -20.33
CA PRO A 168 -1.78 -9.07 -21.43
C PRO A 168 -0.36 -8.67 -20.98
N LEU A 169 -0.06 -8.87 -19.69
CA LEU A 169 1.26 -8.74 -19.09
C LEU A 169 1.38 -9.67 -17.88
N ILE A 170 2.61 -9.86 -17.42
CA ILE A 170 2.90 -10.62 -16.21
C ILE A 170 3.20 -9.61 -15.11
N PRO A 171 2.40 -9.56 -14.03
CA PRO A 171 2.67 -8.66 -12.92
C PRO A 171 3.93 -9.13 -12.17
N ASP A 172 4.66 -8.20 -11.58
CA ASP A 172 5.86 -8.55 -10.81
C ASP A 172 5.51 -9.40 -9.58
N GLU A 173 4.44 -9.04 -8.89
CA GLU A 173 3.85 -9.79 -7.80
C GLU A 173 2.32 -9.70 -7.80
N HIS A 174 1.65 -10.65 -7.14
CA HIS A 174 0.19 -10.70 -7.08
C HIS A 174 -0.31 -11.24 -5.74
N ILE A 175 -1.28 -10.56 -5.12
CA ILE A 175 -2.00 -10.99 -3.91
C ILE A 175 -3.48 -11.17 -4.28
N SER A 176 -4.08 -12.29 -3.87
CA SER A 176 -5.54 -12.46 -3.94
C SER A 176 -6.08 -12.71 -2.54
N TYR A 177 -7.14 -12.00 -2.16
CA TYR A 177 -7.77 -12.10 -0.85
C TYR A 177 -9.24 -11.67 -0.94
N GLN A 178 -10.16 -12.53 -0.49
CA GLN A 178 -11.61 -12.25 -0.43
C GLN A 178 -12.19 -11.62 -1.72
N GLY A 179 -11.78 -12.13 -2.89
CA GLY A 179 -12.25 -11.63 -4.20
C GLY A 179 -11.57 -10.35 -4.69
N LYS A 180 -10.67 -9.74 -3.91
CA LYS A 180 -9.79 -8.64 -4.36
C LYS A 180 -8.53 -9.22 -5.00
N ASN A 181 -8.25 -8.82 -6.25
CA ASN A 181 -7.03 -9.21 -6.98
C ASN A 181 -6.09 -8.00 -7.08
N ILE A 182 -4.98 -8.05 -6.34
CA ILE A 182 -4.02 -6.95 -6.21
C ILE A 182 -2.74 -7.29 -6.98
N TYR A 183 -2.57 -6.62 -8.11
CA TYR A 183 -1.42 -6.70 -9.01
C TYR A 183 -0.39 -5.64 -8.62
N ILE A 184 0.87 -6.02 -8.55
CA ILE A 184 1.95 -5.15 -8.10
C ILE A 184 2.95 -4.98 -9.24
N GLU A 185 3.24 -3.72 -9.59
CA GLU A 185 4.23 -3.32 -10.60
C GLU A 185 5.35 -2.56 -9.91
N MET A 186 6.57 -3.10 -9.90
CA MET A 186 7.75 -2.49 -9.29
C MET A 186 8.53 -1.70 -10.34
N ASP A 187 8.52 -0.37 -10.26
CA ASP A 187 9.41 0.47 -11.06
C ASP A 187 10.71 0.73 -10.29
N MET A 188 11.83 0.24 -10.82
CA MET A 188 13.17 0.52 -10.30
C MET A 188 13.68 1.93 -10.62
N CYS A 189 12.79 2.84 -11.01
CA CYS A 189 13.07 4.16 -11.59
C CYS A 189 13.92 4.06 -12.86
N LYS A 190 13.71 3.01 -13.65
CA LYS A 190 14.46 2.74 -14.90
C LYS A 190 13.56 2.63 -16.11
N GLU A 191 12.28 2.30 -15.92
CA GLU A 191 11.33 2.25 -17.03
C GLU A 191 10.98 3.68 -17.48
N THR A 192 10.64 3.85 -18.75
CA THR A 192 10.12 5.15 -19.21
C THR A 192 8.71 5.39 -18.68
N ASN A 193 8.28 6.65 -18.55
CA ASN A 193 6.87 6.94 -18.22
C ASN A 193 5.91 6.32 -19.23
N THR A 194 6.26 6.33 -20.52
CA THR A 194 5.47 5.73 -21.58
C THR A 194 5.22 4.25 -21.34
N THR A 195 6.26 3.48 -20.98
CA THR A 195 6.14 2.05 -20.64
C THR A 195 5.20 1.82 -19.46
N LEU A 196 5.25 2.65 -18.42
CA LEU A 196 4.34 2.54 -17.28
C LEU A 196 2.89 2.85 -17.68
N VAL A 197 2.67 3.87 -18.51
CA VAL A 197 1.34 4.22 -19.03
C VAL A 197 0.81 3.11 -19.94
N GLU A 198 1.63 2.46 -20.75
CA GLU A 198 1.25 1.28 -21.54
C GLU A 198 0.80 0.12 -20.66
N LYS A 199 1.46 -0.13 -19.52
CA LYS A 199 1.00 -1.11 -18.52
C LYS A 199 -0.39 -0.76 -17.98
N VAL A 200 -0.67 0.51 -17.70
CA VAL A 200 -2.03 0.93 -17.30
C VAL A 200 -3.05 0.62 -18.39
N GLY A 201 -2.74 0.90 -19.66
CA GLY A 201 -3.59 0.53 -20.80
C GLY A 201 -3.91 -0.98 -20.83
N LYS A 202 -2.92 -1.83 -20.57
CA LYS A 202 -3.10 -3.29 -20.46
C LYS A 202 -4.01 -3.73 -19.31
N TYR A 203 -3.92 -3.06 -18.16
CA TYR A 203 -4.84 -3.31 -17.04
C TYR A 203 -6.26 -2.83 -17.34
N ILE A 204 -6.42 -1.73 -18.08
CA ILE A 204 -7.72 -1.27 -18.60
C ILE A 204 -8.31 -2.31 -19.54
N GLU A 205 -7.55 -2.78 -20.53
CA GLU A 205 -7.99 -3.81 -21.48
C GLU A 205 -8.41 -5.10 -20.77
N PHE A 206 -7.68 -5.49 -19.73
CA PHE A 206 -8.02 -6.66 -18.92
C PHE A 206 -9.29 -6.42 -18.10
N ALA A 207 -9.39 -5.28 -17.41
CA ALA A 207 -10.55 -4.94 -16.59
C ALA A 207 -11.84 -4.75 -17.41
N GLN A 208 -11.76 -4.33 -18.67
CA GLN A 208 -12.91 -4.27 -19.58
C GLN A 208 -13.43 -5.65 -20.01
N LYS A 209 -12.60 -6.69 -19.91
CA LYS A 209 -12.95 -8.07 -20.31
C LYS A 209 -13.42 -8.95 -19.15
N THR A 210 -13.40 -8.44 -17.92
CA THR A 210 -13.71 -9.22 -16.72
C THR A 210 -14.56 -8.44 -15.73
N ASN A 211 -15.28 -9.15 -14.87
CA ASN A 211 -16.03 -8.57 -13.75
C ASN A 211 -15.25 -8.65 -12.43
N GLU A 212 -13.98 -9.06 -12.48
CA GLU A 212 -13.13 -9.12 -11.28
C GLU A 212 -12.83 -7.73 -10.72
N ASN A 213 -12.74 -7.63 -9.39
CA ASN A 213 -12.24 -6.44 -8.73
C ASN A 213 -10.71 -6.42 -8.79
N ILE A 214 -10.19 -5.61 -9.70
CA ILE A 214 -8.78 -5.48 -10.01
C ILE A 214 -8.23 -4.23 -9.34
N THR A 215 -7.18 -4.42 -8.56
CA THR A 215 -6.36 -3.34 -8.03
C THR A 215 -4.96 -3.47 -8.61
N VAL A 216 -4.44 -2.44 -9.28
CA VAL A 216 -3.04 -2.35 -9.65
C VAL A 216 -2.33 -1.33 -8.77
N VAL A 217 -1.21 -1.72 -8.19
CA VAL A 217 -0.37 -0.88 -7.33
C VAL A 217 0.99 -0.71 -8.00
N PHE A 218 1.24 0.48 -8.54
CA PHE A 218 2.56 0.89 -9.01
C PHE A 218 3.41 1.30 -7.82
N VAL A 219 4.46 0.53 -7.57
CA VAL A 219 5.39 0.73 -6.47
C VAL A 219 6.69 1.30 -7.02
N MET A 220 6.97 2.55 -6.68
CA MET A 220 8.22 3.20 -7.04
C MET A 220 9.32 2.82 -6.07
N TYR A 221 10.44 2.36 -6.60
CA TYR A 221 11.62 2.02 -5.81
C TYR A 221 12.13 3.24 -5.04
N ASP A 222 12.29 3.05 -3.74
CA ASP A 222 13.02 3.95 -2.86
C ASP A 222 14.10 3.17 -2.13
N LYS A 223 15.14 3.86 -1.63
CA LYS A 223 16.23 3.22 -0.88
C LYS A 223 15.81 2.66 0.49
N SER A 224 14.52 2.57 0.83
CA SER A 224 14.05 2.10 2.16
C SER A 224 14.35 0.62 2.43
N MET A 225 14.65 -0.14 1.38
CA MET A 225 15.18 -1.49 1.51
C MET A 225 16.59 -1.52 2.16
N PHE A 226 17.33 -0.42 2.06
CA PHE A 226 18.70 -0.26 2.54
C PHE A 226 18.79 0.55 3.83
N LEU A 227 18.03 1.65 3.92
CA LEU A 227 18.09 2.62 5.02
C LEU A 227 16.68 2.79 5.59
N ALA A 228 16.49 2.49 6.88
CA ALA A 228 15.16 2.29 7.44
C ALA A 228 14.33 3.58 7.64
N GLU A 229 14.96 4.74 7.88
CA GLU A 229 14.22 5.89 8.42
C GLU A 229 14.21 7.12 7.49
N ASP A 230 15.38 7.53 6.98
CA ASP A 230 15.52 8.83 6.29
C ASP A 230 15.28 8.82 4.78
N THR A 231 14.95 7.66 4.19
CA THR A 231 14.74 7.60 2.74
C THR A 231 13.52 8.43 2.35
N GLU A 232 13.74 9.43 1.48
CA GLU A 232 12.67 10.15 0.81
C GLU A 232 12.10 9.31 -0.34
N PRO A 233 10.76 9.15 -0.40
CA PRO A 233 10.11 8.57 -1.57
C PRO A 233 10.36 9.36 -2.86
N PRO A 234 10.33 8.70 -4.02
CA PRO A 234 10.55 9.32 -5.32
C PRO A 234 9.29 10.07 -5.80
N TYR A 235 8.88 11.11 -5.05
CA TYR A 235 7.62 11.83 -5.27
C TYR A 235 7.47 12.41 -6.66
N VAL A 236 8.55 12.98 -7.22
CA VAL A 236 8.54 13.51 -8.60
C VAL A 236 8.17 12.42 -9.61
N ARG A 237 8.75 11.22 -9.45
CA ARG A 237 8.46 10.08 -10.33
C ARG A 237 7.01 9.62 -10.19
N MET A 238 6.52 9.50 -8.96
CA MET A 238 5.15 9.11 -8.65
C MET A 238 4.13 10.11 -9.23
N LYS A 239 4.36 11.41 -9.01
CA LYS A 239 3.56 12.51 -9.59
C LYS A 239 3.57 12.46 -11.11
N ASN A 240 4.75 12.30 -11.72
CA ASN A 240 4.86 12.25 -13.18
C ASN A 240 4.08 11.07 -13.77
N LEU A 241 4.06 9.91 -13.09
CA LEU A 241 3.22 8.79 -13.52
C LEU A 241 1.74 9.16 -13.42
N LEU A 242 1.28 9.66 -12.26
CA LEU A 242 -0.13 10.06 -12.06
C LEU A 242 -0.60 11.06 -13.12
N PHE A 243 0.21 12.07 -13.42
CA PHE A 243 -0.06 13.03 -14.47
C PHE A 243 -0.14 12.37 -15.85
N SER A 244 0.83 11.48 -16.18
CA SER A 244 0.86 10.81 -17.48
C SER A 244 -0.31 9.85 -17.67
N ILE A 245 -0.84 9.28 -16.59
CA ILE A 245 -2.03 8.42 -16.60
C ILE A 245 -3.30 9.20 -16.96
N ARG A 246 -3.34 10.54 -16.86
CA ARG A 246 -4.49 11.35 -17.32
C ARG A 246 -4.84 11.14 -18.79
N LYS A 247 -3.93 10.58 -19.60
CA LYS A 247 -4.26 10.05 -20.93
C LYS A 247 -5.49 9.13 -20.93
N TYR A 248 -5.71 8.37 -19.85
CA TYR A 248 -6.83 7.45 -19.69
C TYR A 248 -7.87 7.93 -18.66
N HIS A 249 -7.89 9.23 -18.35
CA HIS A 249 -8.74 9.80 -17.29
C HIS A 249 -10.20 9.36 -17.39
N GLU A 250 -10.86 9.66 -18.52
CA GLU A 250 -12.26 9.31 -18.76
C GLU A 250 -12.55 7.81 -18.55
N ILE A 251 -11.63 6.95 -18.97
CA ILE A 251 -11.81 5.49 -18.84
C ILE A 251 -11.67 5.08 -17.38
N LEU A 252 -10.65 5.56 -16.67
CA LEU A 252 -10.34 5.18 -15.29
C LEU A 252 -11.37 5.70 -14.28
N ILE A 253 -11.95 6.87 -14.52
CA ILE A 253 -13.06 7.39 -13.71
C ILE A 253 -14.31 6.51 -13.88
N ASN A 254 -14.59 6.04 -15.10
CA ASN A 254 -15.81 5.31 -15.45
C ASN A 254 -15.68 3.78 -15.39
N LEU A 255 -14.52 3.23 -15.03
CA LEU A 255 -14.28 1.77 -14.94
C LEU A 255 -14.21 1.33 -13.46
N PRO A 256 -15.36 1.04 -12.81
CA PRO A 256 -15.44 0.89 -11.36
C PRO A 256 -14.69 -0.32 -10.80
N ASN A 257 -14.47 -1.36 -11.60
CA ASN A 257 -13.78 -2.59 -11.21
C ASN A 257 -12.25 -2.51 -11.35
N LEU A 258 -11.69 -1.37 -11.79
CA LEU A 258 -10.25 -1.12 -11.83
C LEU A 258 -9.88 0.00 -10.86
N HIS A 259 -9.01 -0.33 -9.91
CA HIS A 259 -8.41 0.61 -8.96
C HIS A 259 -6.92 0.75 -9.25
N VAL A 260 -6.45 1.98 -9.44
CA VAL A 260 -5.05 2.27 -9.75
C VAL A 260 -4.43 3.04 -8.58
N HIS A 261 -3.43 2.46 -7.94
CA HIS A 261 -2.70 3.10 -6.87
C HIS A 261 -1.24 3.35 -7.23
N VAL A 262 -0.69 4.46 -6.76
CA VAL A 262 0.74 4.77 -6.90
C VAL A 262 1.32 5.03 -5.51
N CYS A 263 2.33 4.26 -5.12
CA CYS A 263 2.97 4.41 -3.81
C CYS A 263 4.49 4.16 -3.92
N SER A 264 5.22 4.46 -2.85
CA SER A 264 6.65 4.14 -2.76
C SER A 264 6.87 2.80 -2.09
N LEU A 265 8.03 2.16 -2.31
CA LEU A 265 8.38 0.90 -1.67
C LEU A 265 8.30 0.96 -0.13
N LYS A 266 8.68 2.10 0.47
CA LYS A 266 8.54 2.36 1.91
C LYS A 266 7.11 2.18 2.40
N ASN A 267 6.14 2.70 1.63
CA ASN A 267 4.72 2.76 2.00
C ASN A 267 3.90 1.58 1.46
N ALA A 268 4.44 0.81 0.50
CA ALA A 268 3.67 -0.16 -0.28
C ALA A 268 2.96 -1.22 0.57
N GLY A 269 3.64 -1.80 1.56
CA GLY A 269 3.01 -2.82 2.42
C GLY A 269 1.84 -2.26 3.23
N ASP A 270 1.95 -0.99 3.57
CA ASP A 270 1.01 -0.26 4.39
C ASP A 270 -0.23 0.13 3.56
N VAL A 271 -0.03 0.63 2.33
CA VAL A 271 -1.08 0.91 1.34
C VAL A 271 -1.84 -0.35 0.94
N ILE A 272 -1.13 -1.41 0.54
CA ILE A 272 -1.77 -2.66 0.09
C ILE A 272 -2.56 -3.30 1.24
N SER A 273 -2.05 -3.21 2.47
CA SER A 273 -2.76 -3.68 3.65
C SER A 273 -4.06 -2.90 3.90
N ASP A 274 -4.10 -1.58 3.67
CA ASP A 274 -5.34 -0.79 3.81
C ASP A 274 -6.40 -1.23 2.77
N ILE A 275 -5.97 -1.50 1.53
CA ILE A 275 -6.82 -2.03 0.45
C ILE A 275 -7.39 -3.41 0.81
N ILE A 276 -6.53 -4.32 1.29
CA ILE A 276 -6.93 -5.67 1.72
C ILE A 276 -7.99 -5.62 2.81
N LEU A 277 -7.79 -4.73 3.79
CA LEU A 277 -8.66 -4.61 4.96
C LEU A 277 -9.91 -3.75 4.72
N GLY A 278 -10.07 -3.16 3.52
CA GLY A 278 -11.19 -2.27 3.21
C GLY A 278 -11.21 -1.00 4.06
N LYS A 279 -10.06 -0.60 4.63
CA LYS A 279 -9.95 0.65 5.40
C LYS A 279 -10.07 1.89 4.52
N ASP A 280 -9.87 1.72 3.22
CA ASP A 280 -10.08 2.76 2.20
C ASP A 280 -11.58 2.92 1.84
N ASP A 281 -12.45 1.97 2.21
CA ASP A 281 -13.83 1.91 1.73
C ASP A 281 -14.85 2.59 2.66
N ASN A 282 -14.57 2.78 3.95
CA ASN A 282 -15.56 3.28 4.93
C ASN A 282 -14.91 3.92 6.17
N GLN A 283 -14.48 5.18 6.07
CA GLN A 283 -14.55 6.06 7.22
C GLN A 283 -15.73 6.99 6.99
N ASN A 284 -16.72 6.95 7.88
CA ASN A 284 -17.86 7.86 7.84
C ASN A 284 -17.39 9.25 8.27
N PHE A 285 -16.46 9.87 7.54
CA PHE A 285 -15.94 11.18 7.89
C PHE A 285 -17.03 12.25 7.97
N GLU A 286 -18.08 12.10 7.17
CA GLU A 286 -19.28 12.90 7.30
C GLU A 286 -19.86 12.78 8.72
N GLN A 287 -19.93 11.58 9.29
CA GLN A 287 -20.41 11.35 10.66
C GLN A 287 -19.38 11.76 11.73
N ASP A 288 -18.12 11.38 11.52
CA ASP A 288 -17.05 11.52 12.51
C ASP A 288 -16.53 12.97 12.64
N ILE A 289 -16.63 13.76 11.56
CA ILE A 289 -16.07 15.12 11.48
C ILE A 289 -17.16 16.12 11.16
N LEU A 290 -17.80 16.03 9.99
CA LEU A 290 -18.67 17.10 9.49
C LEU A 290 -19.97 17.26 10.30
N LEU A 291 -20.63 16.16 10.67
CA LEU A 291 -21.85 16.18 11.48
C LEU A 291 -21.59 16.72 12.89
N SER A 292 -20.45 16.35 13.49
CA SER A 292 -20.04 16.95 14.75
C SER A 292 -19.81 18.46 14.60
N LEU A 293 -19.12 18.92 13.55
CA LEU A 293 -18.87 20.34 13.30
C LEU A 293 -20.16 21.14 13.07
N SER A 294 -21.07 20.65 12.22
CA SER A 294 -22.35 21.32 11.94
C SER A 294 -23.28 21.42 13.15
N ARG A 295 -23.16 20.50 14.12
CA ARG A 295 -23.93 20.50 15.37
C ARG A 295 -23.26 21.31 16.48
N ARG A 296 -21.97 21.66 16.32
CA ARG A 296 -21.24 22.45 17.30
C ARG A 296 -21.48 23.94 17.05
N THR A 297 -21.72 24.63 18.14
CA THR A 297 -21.38 26.05 18.28
C THR A 297 -19.94 26.12 18.77
N VAL A 298 -18.98 26.09 17.84
CA VAL A 298 -17.55 26.25 18.14
C VAL A 298 -17.22 27.73 18.15
N GLY A 299 -16.40 28.20 19.10
CA GLY A 299 -15.66 29.44 18.93
C GLY A 299 -16.45 30.71 19.08
N ASP A 300 -16.66 31.11 20.34
CA ASP A 300 -17.42 32.28 20.76
C ASP A 300 -18.90 32.28 20.32
N ALA A 301 -19.74 32.97 21.07
CA ALA A 301 -21.20 33.02 20.89
C ALA A 301 -21.68 33.65 19.55
N ASP A 302 -20.79 33.79 18.55
CA ASP A 302 -20.93 34.64 17.39
C ASP A 302 -20.86 33.91 16.03
N TRP A 303 -20.58 32.61 15.90
CA TRP A 303 -20.61 31.92 14.60
C TRP A 303 -21.65 30.79 14.52
N ARG A 304 -22.10 30.46 13.29
CA ARG A 304 -23.01 29.33 13.01
C ARG A 304 -22.51 28.54 11.79
N TYR A 305 -22.49 27.22 11.92
CA TYR A 305 -22.11 26.30 10.84
C TYR A 305 -23.34 25.59 10.28
N VAL A 306 -23.44 25.49 8.95
CA VAL A 306 -24.51 24.74 8.26
C VAL A 306 -23.97 24.04 7.02
N PHE A 307 -24.57 22.90 6.67
CA PHE A 307 -24.29 22.26 5.38
C PHE A 307 -24.83 23.09 4.23
N VAL A 308 -24.08 23.12 3.13
CA VAL A 308 -24.44 23.79 1.89
C VAL A 308 -24.62 22.73 0.82
N GLU A 309 -25.83 22.67 0.30
CA GLU A 309 -26.17 21.74 -0.78
C GLU A 309 -25.51 22.13 -2.10
N LYS A 310 -25.23 23.41 -2.38
CA LYS A 310 -24.57 23.85 -3.62
C LYS A 310 -23.63 25.03 -3.40
N VAL A 311 -22.38 24.89 -3.84
CA VAL A 311 -21.36 25.96 -3.80
C VAL A 311 -21.24 26.62 -5.18
N GLN A 312 -21.50 27.92 -5.27
CA GLN A 312 -21.56 28.66 -6.55
C GLN A 312 -20.19 28.95 -7.18
N THR A 313 -19.10 28.74 -6.44
CA THR A 313 -17.70 29.01 -6.80
C THR A 313 -17.18 28.07 -7.90
N PHE A 314 -17.84 26.93 -8.10
CA PHE A 314 -17.45 25.94 -9.11
C PHE A 314 -18.32 26.07 -10.38
N LYS A 315 -17.75 25.69 -11.52
CA LYS A 315 -18.41 25.61 -12.84
C LYS A 315 -19.49 24.53 -12.83
N GLU A 316 -19.24 23.45 -12.09
CA GLU A 316 -20.17 22.36 -11.88
C GLU A 316 -20.84 22.49 -10.50
N ALA A 317 -22.07 21.99 -10.37
CA ALA A 317 -22.74 21.93 -9.08
C ALA A 317 -22.07 20.85 -8.23
N ILE A 318 -21.42 21.26 -7.14
CA ILE A 318 -20.77 20.35 -6.21
C ILE A 318 -21.48 20.43 -4.84
N ASP A 319 -21.91 19.27 -4.37
CA ASP A 319 -22.60 19.09 -3.08
C ASP A 319 -21.59 18.92 -1.94
N GLY A 320 -21.95 19.33 -0.71
CA GLY A 320 -21.19 18.97 0.51
C GLY A 320 -20.28 20.06 1.08
N GLY A 321 -20.60 21.33 0.85
CA GLY A 321 -19.90 22.44 1.52
C GLY A 321 -20.33 22.62 2.98
N LEU A 322 -19.48 23.22 3.81
CA LEU A 322 -19.83 23.76 5.13
C LEU A 322 -19.73 25.28 5.06
N ARG A 323 -20.79 25.98 5.46
CA ARG A 323 -20.81 27.45 5.55
C ARG A 323 -20.70 27.87 7.00
N ARG A 324 -19.84 28.84 7.27
CA ARG A 324 -19.81 29.59 8.52
C ARG A 324 -20.37 31.00 8.30
N THR A 325 -21.29 31.44 9.15
CA THR A 325 -21.88 32.78 9.11
C THR A 325 -21.75 33.46 10.46
N TYR A 326 -21.34 34.73 10.46
CA TYR A 326 -21.26 35.52 11.70
C TYR A 326 -22.68 35.86 12.17
N ARG A 327 -22.96 35.68 13.45
CA ARG A 327 -24.29 35.85 14.06
C ARG A 327 -24.69 37.30 14.13
N ARG A 328 -23.73 38.21 14.32
CA ARG A 328 -23.97 39.66 14.42
C ARG A 328 -24.02 40.33 13.05
N ASP A 329 -23.40 39.72 12.04
CA ASP A 329 -23.39 40.20 10.68
C ASP A 329 -23.54 39.04 9.69
N LYS A 330 -24.74 38.91 9.11
CA LYS A 330 -25.05 37.81 8.18
C LYS A 330 -24.33 37.95 6.84
N ASP A 331 -23.75 39.12 6.55
CA ASP A 331 -23.01 39.36 5.31
C ASP A 331 -21.56 38.84 5.43
N VAL A 332 -21.09 38.58 6.64
CA VAL A 332 -19.80 37.90 6.88
C VAL A 332 -20.00 36.39 6.80
N ILE A 333 -19.79 35.87 5.58
CA ILE A 333 -19.92 34.45 5.24
C ILE A 333 -18.56 33.91 4.81
N GLN A 334 -18.24 32.70 5.27
CA GLN A 334 -17.12 31.93 4.75
C GLN A 334 -17.58 30.51 4.43
N ASP A 335 -17.36 30.09 3.18
CA ASP A 335 -17.65 28.74 2.74
C ASP A 335 -16.37 27.90 2.77
N PHE A 336 -16.52 26.63 3.13
CA PHE A 336 -15.49 25.59 3.08
C PHE A 336 -16.02 24.44 2.25
N PHE A 337 -15.19 23.91 1.35
CA PHE A 337 -15.56 22.71 0.60
C PHE A 337 -14.76 21.51 1.10
N PHE A 338 -15.44 20.40 1.44
CA PHE A 338 -14.78 19.20 1.94
C PHE A 338 -14.76 18.10 0.87
N ILE A 339 -13.58 17.57 0.58
CA ILE A 339 -13.43 16.40 -0.30
C ILE A 339 -12.85 15.25 0.50
N PHE A 340 -13.50 14.09 0.45
CA PHE A 340 -12.96 12.85 1.00
C PHE A 340 -12.09 12.16 -0.06
N GLY A 341 -10.85 11.85 0.29
CA GLY A 341 -9.89 11.29 -0.65
C GLY A 341 -9.03 10.16 -0.08
N ASN A 342 -8.56 9.29 -0.98
CA ASN A 342 -7.45 8.38 -0.73
C ASN A 342 -6.21 8.92 -1.46
N GLU A 343 -5.12 9.15 -0.74
CA GLU A 343 -3.96 9.87 -1.27
C GLU A 343 -3.05 9.07 -2.20
N ASN A 344 -3.35 7.78 -2.41
CA ASN A 344 -2.64 6.96 -3.38
C ASN A 344 -3.54 6.46 -4.51
N ASP A 345 -4.87 6.57 -4.39
CA ASP A 345 -5.82 6.17 -5.43
C ASP A 345 -5.92 7.24 -6.52
N TYR A 346 -5.61 6.85 -7.75
CA TYR A 346 -5.71 7.72 -8.91
C TYR A 346 -7.08 8.39 -9.03
N ARG A 347 -8.19 7.66 -8.84
CA ARG A 347 -9.54 8.21 -9.04
C ARG A 347 -9.82 9.34 -8.07
N MET A 348 -9.42 9.17 -6.81
CA MET A 348 -9.61 10.20 -5.77
C MET A 348 -8.71 11.41 -5.99
N ILE A 349 -7.45 11.20 -6.38
CA ILE A 349 -6.52 12.29 -6.69
C ILE A 349 -6.97 13.05 -7.95
N ALA A 350 -7.42 12.34 -8.98
CA ALA A 350 -7.89 12.94 -10.23
C ALA A 350 -9.16 13.77 -10.00
N ARG A 351 -10.15 13.23 -9.27
CA ARG A 351 -11.36 13.97 -8.89
C ARG A 351 -11.03 15.25 -8.13
N LEU A 352 -10.06 15.20 -7.21
CA LEU A 352 -9.61 16.41 -6.52
C LEU A 352 -9.07 17.45 -7.50
N ASP A 353 -8.23 17.04 -8.45
CA ASP A 353 -7.69 17.93 -9.49
C ASP A 353 -8.81 18.52 -10.37
N ASP A 354 -9.79 17.71 -10.75
CA ASP A 354 -10.97 18.15 -11.53
C ASP A 354 -11.80 19.18 -10.76
N VAL A 355 -12.07 18.94 -9.47
CA VAL A 355 -12.79 19.91 -8.62
C VAL A 355 -12.01 21.23 -8.53
N VAL A 356 -10.70 21.18 -8.36
CA VAL A 356 -9.88 22.40 -8.32
C VAL A 356 -9.93 23.16 -9.65
N PHE A 357 -9.81 22.47 -10.78
CA PHE A 357 -9.88 23.10 -12.11
C PHE A 357 -11.29 23.53 -12.52
N SER A 358 -12.32 22.96 -11.89
CA SER A 358 -13.71 23.38 -12.07
C SER A 358 -14.00 24.73 -11.41
N ARG A 359 -13.10 25.33 -10.61
CA ARG A 359 -13.31 26.67 -10.06
C ARG A 359 -13.55 27.70 -11.17
N LYS A 360 -14.46 28.64 -10.92
CA LYS A 360 -14.64 29.83 -11.77
C LYS A 360 -13.39 30.71 -11.69
N GLU A 361 -13.07 31.37 -12.79
CA GLU A 361 -11.88 32.22 -12.86
C GLU A 361 -12.03 33.42 -11.91
N GLY A 362 -11.01 33.68 -11.08
CA GLY A 362 -11.04 34.72 -10.04
C GLY A 362 -11.70 34.32 -8.72
N ASP A 363 -12.39 33.18 -8.66
CA ASP A 363 -13.09 32.68 -7.48
C ASP A 363 -12.18 31.78 -6.61
N GLU A 364 -11.12 32.38 -6.10
CA GLU A 364 -10.13 31.71 -5.24
C GLU A 364 -10.47 31.75 -3.74
N GLY A 365 -11.50 32.49 -3.36
CA GLY A 365 -11.81 32.83 -1.96
C GLY A 365 -12.35 31.70 -1.09
N VAL A 366 -12.70 30.53 -1.65
CA VAL A 366 -13.27 29.39 -0.90
C VAL A 366 -12.19 28.31 -0.69
N PRO A 367 -11.70 28.11 0.56
CA PRO A 367 -10.74 27.06 0.86
C PRO A 367 -11.30 25.67 0.56
N LEU A 368 -10.50 24.85 -0.13
CA LEU A 368 -10.80 23.45 -0.37
C LEU A 368 -10.10 22.58 0.68
N VAL A 369 -10.85 21.93 1.56
CA VAL A 369 -10.33 21.07 2.62
C VAL A 369 -10.46 19.61 2.20
N VAL A 370 -9.35 18.95 1.89
CA VAL A 370 -9.31 17.53 1.55
C VAL A 370 -9.05 16.71 2.79
N ILE A 371 -10.00 15.85 3.14
CA ILE A 371 -9.95 14.95 4.29
C ILE A 371 -9.48 13.57 3.82
N TYR A 372 -8.42 13.08 4.45
CA TYR A 372 -7.89 11.74 4.23
C TYR A 372 -8.14 10.83 5.43
N PRO A 373 -8.20 9.49 5.23
CA PRO A 373 -8.34 8.51 6.30
C PRO A 373 -7.43 8.72 7.49
N LYS A 374 -8.03 8.59 8.68
CA LYS A 374 -7.31 8.32 9.92
C LYS A 374 -6.63 6.96 9.79
N ARG A 375 -5.43 6.86 10.30
CA ARG A 375 -4.53 5.70 10.29
C ARG A 375 -3.71 5.74 11.58
N GLU A 376 -2.62 5.00 11.64
CA GLU A 376 -1.69 5.06 12.77
C GLU A 376 -0.35 5.72 12.43
N LYS A 377 -0.01 5.85 11.14
CA LYS A 377 1.18 6.54 10.65
C LYS A 377 0.84 7.62 9.62
N PRO A 378 1.43 8.82 9.74
CA PRO A 378 1.28 9.83 8.72
C PRO A 378 1.95 9.37 7.42
N ARG A 379 1.24 9.56 6.30
CA ARG A 379 1.81 9.38 4.97
C ARG A 379 1.75 10.70 4.22
N ASP A 380 2.72 10.86 3.37
CA ASP A 380 2.81 11.97 2.44
C ASP A 380 1.74 11.82 1.36
N ILE A 381 0.82 12.79 1.28
CA ILE A 381 -0.27 12.79 0.28
C ILE A 381 0.30 13.14 -1.10
N LEU A 382 -0.08 12.39 -2.14
CA LEU A 382 0.30 12.69 -3.51
C LEU A 382 -0.75 13.55 -4.19
N LEU A 383 -0.32 14.70 -4.73
CA LEU A 383 -1.14 15.59 -5.54
C LEU A 383 -0.54 15.70 -6.94
N MET A 384 -1.40 15.80 -7.97
CA MET A 384 -0.94 15.97 -9.35
C MET A 384 -0.31 17.35 -9.56
N ASN A 385 -0.93 18.40 -8.99
CA ASN A 385 -0.46 19.78 -9.08
C ASN A 385 -0.31 20.45 -7.70
N THR A 386 0.32 21.62 -7.72
CA THR A 386 0.39 22.55 -6.57
C THR A 386 -0.83 23.45 -6.60
N TYR A 387 -1.43 23.69 -5.44
CA TYR A 387 -2.61 24.54 -5.32
C TYR A 387 -2.50 25.42 -4.08
N ASP A 388 -2.70 26.72 -4.24
CA ASP A 388 -2.51 27.68 -3.17
C ASP A 388 -3.66 27.68 -2.15
N ASN A 389 -4.90 27.42 -2.60
CA ASN A 389 -6.11 27.42 -1.77
C ASN A 389 -6.70 26.01 -1.55
N VAL A 390 -5.81 25.01 -1.45
CA VAL A 390 -6.16 23.63 -1.09
C VAL A 390 -5.42 23.26 0.19
N LEU A 391 -6.20 22.78 1.15
CA LEU A 391 -5.80 22.48 2.50
C LEU A 391 -6.04 20.99 2.73
N LEU A 392 -5.10 20.31 3.36
CA LEU A 392 -5.10 18.88 3.56
C LEU A 392 -5.27 18.61 5.06
N LEU A 393 -6.41 18.01 5.41
CA LEU A 393 -6.68 17.52 6.76
C LEU A 393 -6.36 16.03 6.83
N SER A 394 -5.43 15.68 7.71
CA SER A 394 -5.06 14.29 7.97
C SER A 394 -5.20 14.03 9.46
N LEU A 395 -6.17 13.19 9.84
CA LEU A 395 -6.64 12.95 11.22
C LEU A 395 -5.64 12.23 12.15
N GLN A 396 -4.37 12.18 11.76
CA GLN A 396 -3.27 11.61 12.54
C GLN A 396 -2.06 12.53 12.64
N ASN A 397 -2.06 13.61 11.87
CA ASN A 397 -0.87 14.42 11.75
C ASN A 397 -0.68 15.38 12.91
N GLU A 398 -1.54 15.27 13.92
CA GLU A 398 -1.52 16.12 15.07
C GLU A 398 -1.84 15.31 16.32
N SER A 399 -0.86 15.26 17.21
CA SER A 399 -1.02 14.97 18.63
C SER A 399 -1.81 16.08 19.35
N VAL A 400 -2.79 16.67 18.66
CA VAL A 400 -3.65 17.71 19.19
C VAL A 400 -4.73 16.97 19.96
N THR A 401 -4.59 16.96 21.28
CA THR A 401 -5.73 16.87 22.17
C THR A 401 -6.74 17.90 21.69
N ILE A 402 -7.93 17.42 21.31
CA ILE A 402 -9.07 18.24 20.83
C ILE A 402 -9.49 19.30 21.88
N ASP A 403 -8.91 19.20 23.09
CA ASP A 403 -9.03 20.15 24.20
C ASP A 403 -8.06 21.35 24.11
N ALA A 404 -7.24 21.49 23.07
CA ALA A 404 -6.58 22.75 22.75
C ALA A 404 -7.57 23.62 21.96
N ASP A 405 -8.04 24.69 22.58
CA ASP A 405 -9.14 25.55 22.12
C ASP A 405 -9.21 25.75 20.58
N GLU A 406 -10.25 25.17 19.98
CA GLU A 406 -11.04 25.71 18.85
C GLU A 406 -10.38 25.94 17.46
N GLN A 407 -9.31 25.23 17.10
CA GLN A 407 -8.63 25.42 15.79
C GLN A 407 -8.59 24.13 14.93
N ILE A 408 -9.08 24.18 13.68
CA ILE A 408 -8.85 23.10 12.70
C ILE A 408 -7.53 23.38 11.99
N MET A 409 -6.47 22.68 12.40
CA MET A 409 -5.18 22.80 11.74
C MET A 409 -5.13 21.90 10.50
N VAL A 410 -4.62 22.47 9.41
CA VAL A 410 -4.52 21.82 8.09
C VAL A 410 -3.17 22.11 7.46
N ARG A 411 -2.77 21.31 6.47
CA ARG A 411 -1.53 21.57 5.72
C ARG A 411 -1.86 22.15 4.35
N THR A 412 -1.18 23.21 3.95
CA THR A 412 -1.25 23.73 2.57
C THR A 412 -0.76 22.67 1.58
N ALA A 413 -1.39 22.56 0.42
CA ALA A 413 -1.08 21.55 -0.59
C ALA A 413 0.31 21.71 -1.25
N ASN A 414 1.03 22.82 -1.03
CA ASN A 414 2.19 23.22 -1.83
C ASN A 414 3.52 22.50 -1.47
N ASN A 415 4.03 21.66 -2.38
CA ASN A 415 5.39 21.65 -2.99
C ASN A 415 5.64 20.34 -3.81
N ILE A 416 6.70 20.32 -4.62
CA ILE A 416 7.36 19.20 -5.33
C ILE A 416 7.66 17.99 -4.41
N HIS A 417 7.67 18.19 -3.09
CA HIS A 417 7.85 17.17 -2.06
C HIS A 417 6.79 17.32 -0.96
N PRO A 418 5.95 16.29 -0.67
CA PRO A 418 4.88 16.38 0.33
C PRO A 418 5.33 16.70 1.77
N LYS A 419 6.59 16.41 2.12
CA LYS A 419 7.17 16.74 3.45
C LYS A 419 7.35 18.23 3.69
N ARG A 420 7.34 19.07 2.65
CA ARG A 420 7.63 20.52 2.74
C ARG A 420 6.38 21.40 2.89
N ARG A 421 5.23 20.82 3.23
CA ARG A 421 3.97 21.55 3.38
C ARG A 421 3.96 22.43 4.63
N ARG A 422 3.38 23.63 4.52
CA ARG A 422 3.22 24.54 5.66
C ARG A 422 1.92 24.25 6.39
N LEU A 423 1.98 24.24 7.71
CA LEU A 423 0.80 24.16 8.57
C LEU A 423 0.08 25.52 8.54
N VAL A 424 -1.24 25.47 8.39
CA VAL A 424 -2.12 26.63 8.38
C VAL A 424 -3.33 26.33 9.25
N GLU A 425 -3.78 27.33 9.98
CA GLU A 425 -4.93 27.26 10.84
C GLU A 425 -6.19 27.67 10.08
N LEU A 426 -7.23 26.84 10.13
CA LEU A 426 -8.59 27.18 9.69
C LEU A 426 -9.45 27.44 10.93
N TYR A 427 -9.78 28.72 11.15
CA TYR A 427 -10.71 29.20 12.17
C TYR A 427 -12.14 28.75 11.90
#